data_AF-A0A4U0N4V1-F1
#
_entry.id   AF-A0A4U0N4V1-F1
#
_cell.length_a   1.000
_cell.length_b   1.000
_cell.length_c   1.000
_cell.angle_alpha   90.00
_cell.angle_beta   90.00
_cell.angle_gamma   90.00
#
_symmetry.space_group_name_H-M   'P 1'
#
loop_
_entity.id
_entity.type
_entity.pdbx_description
1 polymer ?
#
loop_
_entity_poly.entity_id
_entity_poly.type
_entity_poly.pdbx_seq_one_letter_code
_entity_poly.pdbx_strand_id
1 'polypeptide(L)'
;MRTPLQAERAVRGGPGSFHVPASVAGRMCVRGTAGGQRRLFHLDVGGVRMVADRARTLARLTGAGVDVRQVAAGMASLVAPAHPLDQLTMFEGVHALAPGQAMDVDGAGRGTVRAW
;
A
#
# COMPACT_ATOMS: atom_id res chain seq x y z
N MET A 1 9.57 -22.17 -13.21
CA MET A 1 8.65 -21.02 -13.36
C MET A 1 9.02 -19.98 -12.30
N ARG A 2 9.38 -18.76 -12.69
CA ARG A 2 9.74 -17.70 -11.72
C ARG A 2 8.47 -17.22 -11.02
N THR A 3 8.52 -16.93 -9.72
CA THR A 3 7.35 -16.46 -8.95
C THR A 3 7.73 -15.21 -8.16
N PRO A 4 6.75 -14.33 -7.84
CA PRO A 4 7.02 -13.16 -6.99
C PRO A 4 7.63 -13.53 -5.63
N LEU A 5 7.37 -14.75 -5.13
CA LEU A 5 7.94 -15.31 -3.89
C LEU A 5 9.48 -15.42 -3.92
N GLN A 6 10.12 -15.43 -5.10
CA GLN A 6 11.58 -15.46 -5.17
C GLN A 6 12.23 -14.16 -4.68
N ALA A 7 11.56 -13.02 -4.88
CA ALA A 7 12.02 -11.74 -4.35
C ALA A 7 12.01 -11.76 -2.81
N GLU A 8 11.00 -12.39 -2.20
CA GLU A 8 10.91 -12.55 -0.74
C GLU A 8 12.08 -13.36 -0.17
N ARG A 9 12.48 -14.43 -0.86
CA ARG A 9 13.62 -15.25 -0.44
C ARG A 9 14.93 -14.47 -0.45
N ALA A 10 15.12 -13.60 -1.45
CA ALA A 10 16.36 -12.82 -1.60
C ALA A 10 16.57 -11.80 -0.47
N VAL A 11 15.49 -11.34 0.17
CA VAL A 11 15.53 -10.33 1.24
C VAL A 11 15.31 -10.92 2.64
N ARG A 12 15.17 -12.25 2.74
CA ARG A 12 14.83 -12.93 3.99
C ARG A 12 15.99 -12.82 4.98
N GLY A 13 15.70 -12.39 6.22
CA GLY A 13 16.71 -12.22 7.27
C GLY A 13 17.60 -10.98 7.13
N GLY A 14 17.40 -10.17 6.09
CA GLY A 14 18.11 -8.90 5.93
C GLY A 14 17.55 -7.84 6.88
N PRO A 15 18.38 -7.14 7.67
CA PRO A 15 17.95 -5.94 8.36
C PRO A 15 17.61 -4.86 7.31
N GLY A 16 16.52 -4.11 7.47
CA GLY A 16 16.33 -2.97 6.58
C GLY A 16 14.98 -2.26 6.59
N SER A 17 14.96 -1.17 5.81
CA SER A 17 13.83 -0.29 5.56
C SER A 17 13.68 -0.09 4.05
N PHE A 18 13.06 -1.06 3.39
CA PHE A 18 12.95 -1.14 1.94
C PHE A 18 11.55 -1.57 1.49
N HIS A 19 11.26 -1.32 0.21
CA HIS A 19 10.12 -1.91 -0.49
C HIS A 19 10.60 -3.09 -1.34
N VAL A 20 9.75 -4.09 -1.52
CA VAL A 20 10.06 -5.28 -2.34
C VAL A 20 9.04 -5.40 -3.47
N PRO A 21 9.23 -4.70 -4.60
CA PRO A 21 8.43 -4.92 -5.79
C PRO A 21 8.96 -6.13 -6.58
N ALA A 22 8.07 -7.02 -7.00
CA ALA A 22 8.38 -8.12 -7.90
C ALA A 22 7.29 -8.22 -8.97
N SER A 23 7.69 -8.35 -10.23
CA SER A 23 6.79 -8.61 -11.35
C SER A 23 7.30 -9.80 -12.15
N VAL A 24 6.45 -10.81 -12.31
CA VAL A 24 6.79 -12.04 -13.03
C VAL A 24 5.56 -12.56 -13.76
N ALA A 25 5.70 -12.78 -15.07
CA ALA A 25 4.65 -13.35 -15.92
C ALA A 25 3.30 -12.63 -15.78
N GLY A 26 3.33 -11.28 -15.80
CA GLY A 26 2.14 -10.44 -15.69
C GLY A 26 1.52 -10.36 -14.29
N ARG A 27 2.12 -10.99 -13.28
CA ARG A 27 1.70 -10.91 -11.88
C ARG A 27 2.68 -10.04 -11.09
N MET A 28 2.16 -9.18 -10.23
CA MET A 28 2.96 -8.36 -9.34
C MET A 28 2.73 -8.76 -7.87
N CYS A 29 3.78 -8.69 -7.06
CA CYS A 29 3.68 -8.63 -5.61
C CYS A 29 4.48 -7.42 -5.14
N VAL A 30 3.95 -6.66 -4.19
CA VAL A 30 4.67 -5.55 -3.60
C VAL A 30 4.36 -5.43 -2.12
N ARG A 31 5.39 -5.22 -1.32
CA ARG A 31 5.27 -5.01 0.12
C ARG A 31 6.28 -3.99 0.64
N GLY A 32 5.98 -3.47 1.82
CA GLY A 32 6.88 -2.66 2.60
C GLY A 32 7.73 -3.47 3.59
N THR A 33 8.29 -2.75 4.55
CA THR A 33 8.91 -3.29 5.76
C THR A 33 7.82 -3.80 6.71
N ALA A 34 8.13 -4.86 7.47
CA ALA A 34 7.21 -5.49 8.42
C ALA A 34 6.57 -4.50 9.40
N GLY A 35 7.34 -3.54 9.93
CA GLY A 35 6.86 -2.54 10.88
C GLY A 35 6.12 -1.34 10.29
N GLY A 36 5.86 -1.32 8.98
CA GLY A 36 5.07 -0.25 8.34
C GLY A 36 5.81 1.08 8.10
N GLN A 37 7.11 1.20 8.39
CA GLN A 37 7.89 2.41 8.10
C GLN A 37 7.98 2.70 6.59
N ARG A 38 7.83 1.64 5.78
CA ARG A 38 7.75 1.67 4.31
C ARG A 38 6.35 1.28 3.86
N ARG A 39 5.34 1.91 4.47
CA ARG A 39 3.92 1.69 4.17
C ARG A 39 3.66 1.92 2.69
N LEU A 40 2.89 1.03 2.09
CA LEU A 40 2.37 1.18 0.74
C LEU A 40 0.91 1.61 0.80
N PHE A 41 0.47 2.24 -0.27
CA PHE A 41 -0.88 2.72 -0.48
C PHE A 41 -1.40 2.15 -1.78
N HIS A 42 -2.71 1.97 -1.87
CA HIS A 42 -3.35 1.47 -3.07
C HIS A 42 -4.71 2.10 -3.30
N LEU A 43 -5.14 2.07 -4.56
CA LEU A 43 -6.51 2.40 -4.95
C LEU A 43 -6.89 1.62 -6.21
N ASP A 44 -8.19 1.52 -6.47
CA ASP A 44 -8.73 0.89 -7.67
C ASP A 44 -9.10 1.95 -8.72
N VAL A 45 -8.60 1.80 -9.95
CA VAL A 45 -9.00 2.60 -11.11
C VAL A 45 -9.62 1.68 -12.14
N GLY A 46 -10.95 1.65 -12.22
CA GLY A 46 -11.66 0.86 -13.21
C GLY A 46 -11.33 -0.63 -13.16
N GLY A 47 -11.17 -1.20 -11.95
CA GLY A 47 -10.82 -2.61 -11.74
C GLY A 47 -9.32 -2.91 -11.77
N VAL A 48 -8.47 -1.90 -12.01
CA VAL A 48 -7.01 -2.05 -11.99
C VAL A 48 -6.46 -1.50 -10.67
N ARG A 49 -5.75 -2.34 -9.92
CA ARG A 49 -5.11 -1.96 -8.67
C ARG A 49 -3.82 -1.20 -8.93
N MET A 50 -3.79 0.06 -8.51
CA MET A 50 -2.57 0.86 -8.45
C MET A 50 -1.98 0.80 -7.04
N VAL A 51 -0.66 0.77 -6.94
CA VAL A 51 0.08 0.76 -5.67
C VAL A 51 1.22 1.76 -5.72
N ALA A 52 1.44 2.52 -4.65
CA ALA A 52 2.58 3.41 -4.51
C ALA A 52 3.06 3.49 -3.06
N ASP A 53 4.28 3.99 -2.86
CA ASP A 53 4.85 4.27 -1.53
C ASP A 53 4.33 5.58 -0.91
N ARG A 54 3.56 6.37 -1.66
CA ARG A 54 2.97 7.63 -1.22
C ARG A 54 1.52 7.74 -1.66
N ALA A 55 0.61 7.93 -0.71
CA ALA A 55 -0.81 8.19 -0.98
C ALA A 55 -1.03 9.37 -1.93
N ARG A 56 -0.28 10.46 -1.75
CA ARG A 56 -0.34 11.66 -2.61
C ARG A 56 0.03 11.37 -4.06
N THR A 57 0.95 10.43 -4.32
CA THR A 57 1.31 10.06 -5.69
C THR A 57 0.10 9.46 -6.40
N LEU A 58 -0.60 8.54 -5.74
CA LEU A 58 -1.82 7.95 -6.28
C LEU A 58 -2.90 9.01 -6.49
N ALA A 59 -3.19 9.82 -5.48
CA ALA A 59 -4.21 10.86 -5.59
C ALA A 59 -3.95 11.83 -6.75
N ARG A 60 -2.68 12.24 -6.96
CA ARG A 60 -2.31 13.10 -8.09
C ARG A 60 -2.48 12.42 -9.45
N LEU A 61 -2.13 11.14 -9.55
CA LEU A 61 -2.23 10.39 -10.82
C LEU A 61 -3.68 10.10 -11.21
N THR A 62 -4.57 9.98 -10.23
CA THR A 62 -5.97 9.55 -10.45
C THR A 62 -6.98 10.66 -10.24
N GLY A 63 -6.52 11.86 -9.86
CA GLY A 63 -7.39 13.00 -9.54
C GLY A 63 -8.23 12.79 -8.28
N ALA A 64 -7.81 11.92 -7.36
CA ALA A 64 -8.56 11.66 -6.14
C ALA A 64 -8.65 12.92 -5.26
N GLY A 65 -9.84 13.18 -4.73
CA GLY A 65 -10.11 14.30 -3.84
C GLY A 65 -9.47 14.13 -2.46
N VAL A 66 -9.64 15.16 -1.64
CA VAL A 66 -9.28 15.13 -0.22
C VAL A 66 -10.52 14.75 0.58
N ASP A 67 -10.41 13.72 1.43
CA ASP A 67 -11.46 13.39 2.40
C ASP A 67 -11.38 14.37 3.58
N VAL A 68 -12.26 15.37 3.55
CA VAL A 68 -12.36 16.42 4.57
C VAL A 68 -12.62 15.83 5.96
N ARG A 69 -13.31 14.69 6.08
CA ARG A 69 -13.60 14.05 7.38
C ARG A 69 -12.31 13.50 8.00
N GLN A 70 -11.44 12.90 7.18
CA GLN A 70 -10.14 12.41 7.64
C GLN A 70 -9.21 13.55 8.02
N VAL A 71 -9.22 14.64 7.27
CA VAL A 71 -8.47 15.86 7.63
C VAL A 71 -8.98 16.43 8.95
N ALA A 72 -10.30 16.56 9.12
CA ALA A 72 -10.90 17.04 10.36
C ALA A 72 -10.56 16.14 11.56
N ALA A 73 -10.62 14.82 11.40
CA ALA A 73 -10.23 13.86 12.43
C ALA A 73 -8.75 13.99 12.82
N GLY A 74 -7.86 14.21 11.83
CA GLY A 74 -6.46 14.51 12.06
C GLY A 74 -6.24 15.80 12.85
N MET A 75 -6.92 16.89 12.49
CA MET A 75 -6.80 18.17 13.18
C MET A 75 -7.40 18.16 14.59
N ALA A 76 -8.46 17.39 14.83
CA ALA A 76 -9.05 17.21 16.14
C ALA A 76 -8.16 16.41 17.11
N SER A 77 -7.11 15.75 16.60
CA SER A 77 -6.21 14.91 17.38
C SER A 77 -4.91 15.64 17.71
N LEU A 78 -4.61 15.81 19.01
CA LEU A 78 -3.44 16.57 19.50
C LEU A 78 -2.08 15.88 19.30
N VAL A 79 -2.07 14.56 19.10
CA VAL A 79 -0.82 13.76 19.02
C VAL A 79 -0.81 12.83 17.79
N ALA A 80 -1.91 12.10 17.56
CA ALA A 80 -2.23 11.38 16.33
C ALA A 80 -3.68 10.87 16.41
N PRO A 81 -4.36 10.59 15.27
CA PRO A 81 -5.65 9.92 15.30
C PRO A 81 -5.55 8.58 16.05
N ALA A 82 -6.59 8.24 16.82
CA ALA A 82 -6.66 6.93 17.46
C ALA A 82 -6.89 5.82 16.43
N HIS A 83 -6.44 4.61 16.73
CA HIS A 83 -6.78 3.44 15.92
C HIS A 83 -8.30 3.28 15.79
N PRO A 84 -8.85 3.02 14.58
CA PRO A 84 -8.18 2.73 13.30
C PRO A 84 -7.93 3.94 12.38
N LEU A 85 -8.22 5.16 12.82
CA LEU A 85 -8.10 6.37 11.99
C LEU A 85 -6.65 6.68 11.60
N ASP A 86 -5.67 6.23 12.38
CA ASP A 86 -4.23 6.31 12.07
C ASP A 86 -3.79 5.46 10.86
N GLN A 87 -4.68 4.58 10.40
CA GLN A 87 -4.45 3.73 9.22
C GLN A 87 -5.12 4.27 7.96
N LEU A 88 -5.96 5.30 8.09
CA LEU A 88 -6.67 5.90 6.96
C LEU A 88 -5.79 6.95 6.27
N THR A 89 -6.14 7.27 5.03
CA THR A 89 -5.49 8.35 4.28
C THR A 89 -6.45 9.53 4.14
N MET A 90 -5.90 10.73 3.98
CA MET A 90 -6.70 11.93 3.73
C MET A 90 -7.21 12.03 2.27
N PHE A 91 -7.00 11.03 1.43
CA PHE A 91 -7.40 11.05 0.02
C PHE A 91 -8.49 10.02 -0.25
N GLU A 92 -9.49 10.43 -1.03
CA GLU A 92 -10.65 9.60 -1.34
C GLU A 92 -10.24 8.33 -2.10
N GLY A 93 -10.72 7.17 -1.63
CA GLY A 93 -10.45 5.87 -2.27
C GLY A 93 -8.99 5.39 -2.17
N VAL A 94 -8.10 6.14 -1.51
CA VAL A 94 -6.71 5.73 -1.26
C VAL A 94 -6.63 5.04 0.10
N HIS A 95 -6.17 3.80 0.10
CA HIS A 95 -6.07 2.96 1.29
C HIS A 95 -4.62 2.64 1.59
N ALA A 96 -4.24 2.62 2.87
CA ALA A 96 -2.95 2.10 3.31
C ALA A 96 -3.00 0.57 3.43
N LEU A 97 -1.90 -0.09 3.09
CA LEU A 97 -1.64 -1.44 3.59
C LEU A 97 -1.27 -1.39 5.06
N ALA A 98 -1.83 -2.30 5.85
CA ALA A 98 -1.43 -2.46 7.24
C ALA A 98 0.01 -3.03 7.32
N PRO A 99 0.72 -2.81 8.44
CA PRO A 99 1.97 -3.51 8.72
C PRO A 99 1.81 -5.02 8.52
N GLY A 100 2.84 -5.69 7.96
CA GLY A 100 2.78 -7.13 7.67
C GLY A 100 1.85 -7.53 6.52
N GLN A 101 1.32 -6.57 5.73
CA GLN A 101 0.55 -6.87 4.51
C GLN A 101 1.32 -6.59 3.22
N ALA A 102 0.96 -7.33 2.19
CA ALA A 102 1.46 -7.22 0.82
C ALA A 102 0.27 -7.07 -0.14
N MET A 103 0.52 -6.43 -1.28
CA MET A 103 -0.41 -6.41 -2.40
C MET A 103 0.06 -7.36 -3.48
N ASP A 104 -0.80 -8.33 -3.83
CA ASP A 104 -0.66 -9.12 -5.04
C ASP A 104 -1.59 -8.54 -6.12
N VAL A 105 -1.11 -8.44 -7.35
CA VAL A 105 -1.90 -8.03 -8.52
C VAL A 105 -1.81 -9.12 -9.59
N ASP A 106 -2.96 -9.59 -10.05
CA ASP A 106 -3.04 -10.61 -11.10
C ASP A 106 -2.84 -10.03 -12.50
N GLY A 107 -2.77 -10.90 -13.52
CA GLY A 107 -2.60 -10.48 -14.91
C GLY A 107 -3.78 -9.70 -15.51
N ALA A 108 -4.92 -9.66 -14.82
CA ALA A 108 -6.06 -8.82 -15.18
C ALA A 108 -6.04 -7.47 -14.43
N GLY A 109 -5.01 -7.21 -13.62
CA GLY A 109 -4.89 -5.98 -12.84
C GLY A 109 -5.63 -6.02 -11.50
N ARG A 110 -6.27 -7.13 -11.11
CA ARG A 110 -7.03 -7.21 -9.86
C ARG A 110 -6.09 -7.38 -8.68
N GLY A 111 -6.31 -6.57 -7.65
CA GLY A 111 -5.49 -6.56 -6.44
C GLY A 111 -6.09 -7.35 -5.28
N THR A 112 -5.27 -8.16 -4.62
CA THR A 112 -5.60 -8.86 -3.38
C THR A 112 -4.58 -8.51 -2.30
N VAL A 113 -5.08 -8.14 -1.12
CA VAL A 113 -4.24 -7.92 0.05
C VAL A 113 -4.04 -9.26 0.77
N ARG A 114 -2.82 -9.56 1.17
CA ARG A 114 -2.49 -10.76 1.96
C ARG A 114 -1.50 -10.44 3.08
N ALA A 115 -1.49 -11.29 4.11
CA ALA A 115 -0.37 -11.34 5.05
C ALA A 115 0.87 -11.95 4.38
N TRP A 116 2.06 -11.65 4.90
CA TRP A 116 3.33 -12.20 4.42
C TRP A 116 4.30 -12.53 5.55
#